data_AF-A0A965CN36-F1
#
_entry.id   AF-A0A965CN36-F1
#
_cell.length_a   1.000
_cell.length_b   1.000
_cell.length_c   1.000
_cell.angle_alpha   90.00
_cell.angle_beta   90.00
_cell.angle_gamma   90.00
#
_symmetry.space_group_name_H-M   'P 1'
#
loop_
_entity.id
_entity.type
_entity.pdbx_description
1 polymer ?
#
loop_
_entity_poly.entity_id
_entity_poly.type
_entity_poly.pdbx_seq_one_letter_code
_entity_poly.pdbx_strand_id
1 'polypeptide(L)'
;MRATPEEIDAIRVLTQQMHETYEKDERLSYYKINQSIHRSIVEFSKNGELIRSHERLNSRLYRIRFLSNRRTDRWHTAIEEHDAILRNLEQREGLKLNKLLREHLGHTWTKVKDLYDS
;
A
#
# COMPACT_ATOMS: atom_id res chain seq x y z
N MET A 1 -14.31 11.07 5.04
CA MET A 1 -12.91 10.67 5.32
C MET A 1 -12.47 11.33 6.62
N ARG A 2 -11.77 10.61 7.53
CA ARG A 2 -11.43 11.07 8.90
C ARG A 2 -9.98 11.55 9.08
N ALA A 3 -9.16 11.48 8.04
CA ALA A 3 -7.75 11.84 8.11
C ALA A 3 -7.55 13.34 8.37
N THR A 4 -6.63 13.68 9.28
CA THR A 4 -6.17 15.04 9.55
C THR A 4 -5.20 15.52 8.46
N PRO A 5 -4.95 16.83 8.34
CA PRO A 5 -3.94 17.35 7.41
C PRO A 5 -2.55 16.75 7.64
N GLU A 6 -2.14 16.58 8.90
CA GLU A 6 -0.83 16.03 9.28
C GLU A 6 -0.71 14.56 8.89
N GLU A 7 -1.79 13.80 9.07
CA GLU A 7 -1.91 12.42 8.62
C GLU A 7 -1.78 12.28 7.09
N ILE A 8 -2.37 13.21 6.33
CA ILE A 8 -2.22 13.24 4.86
C ILE A 8 -0.80 13.63 4.45
N ASP A 9 -0.17 14.57 5.15
CA ASP A 9 1.21 14.98 4.89
C ASP A 9 2.20 13.84 5.14
N ALA A 10 1.97 13.02 6.16
CA ALA A 10 2.76 11.81 6.37
C ALA A 10 2.68 10.85 5.17
N ILE A 11 1.51 10.70 4.54
CA ILE A 11 1.37 9.89 3.31
C ILE A 11 2.13 10.53 2.15
N ARG A 12 2.11 11.86 2.03
CA ARG A 12 2.90 12.57 1.00
C ARG A 12 4.38 12.26 1.14
N VAL A 13 4.93 12.37 2.35
CA VAL A 13 6.35 12.07 2.63
C VAL A 13 6.67 10.62 2.29
N LEU A 14 5.82 9.67 2.71
CA LEU A 14 6.01 8.25 2.39
C LEU A 14 5.94 7.99 0.88
N THR A 15 5.04 8.66 0.16
CA THR A 15 4.91 8.52 -1.30
C THR A 15 6.18 9.04 -1.99
N GLN A 16 6.72 10.17 -1.55
CA GLN A 16 8.00 10.69 -2.06
C GLN A 16 9.15 9.70 -1.82
N GLN A 17 9.26 9.14 -0.62
CA GLN A 17 10.28 8.11 -0.31
C GLN A 17 10.10 6.85 -1.17
N MET A 18 8.85 6.51 -1.52
CA MET A 18 8.55 5.37 -2.40
C MET A 18 9.13 5.58 -3.81
N HIS A 19 9.01 6.79 -4.35
CA HIS A 19 9.64 7.18 -5.61
C HIS A 19 11.17 7.10 -5.52
N GLU A 20 11.78 7.68 -4.48
CA GLU A 20 13.24 7.67 -4.30
C GLU A 20 13.82 6.26 -4.21
N THR A 21 13.14 5.36 -3.50
CA THR A 21 13.59 3.96 -3.37
C THR A 21 13.38 3.15 -4.65
N TYR A 22 12.38 3.51 -5.44
CA TYR A 22 12.18 2.94 -6.76
C TYR A 22 13.28 3.37 -7.75
N GLU A 23 13.61 4.66 -7.79
CA GLU A 23 14.67 5.21 -8.64
C GLU A 23 16.03 4.55 -8.37
N LYS A 24 16.27 4.15 -7.11
CA LYS A 24 17.51 3.47 -6.67
C LYS A 24 17.47 1.94 -6.79
N ASP A 25 16.39 1.34 -7.28
CA ASP A 25 16.14 -0.11 -7.28
C ASP A 25 16.28 -0.78 -5.89
N GLU A 26 15.92 -0.04 -4.84
CA GLU A 26 15.94 -0.53 -3.47
C GLU A 26 14.64 -1.26 -3.11
N ARG A 27 14.45 -2.45 -3.71
CA ARG A 27 13.20 -3.22 -3.63
C ARG A 27 12.69 -3.48 -2.21
N LEU A 28 13.60 -3.77 -1.26
CA LEU A 28 13.21 -4.02 0.13
C LEU A 28 12.73 -2.75 0.82
N SER A 29 13.42 -1.63 0.59
CA SER A 29 13.05 -0.31 1.12
C SER A 29 11.70 0.13 0.55
N TYR A 30 11.54 0.05 -0.77
CA TYR A 30 10.29 0.30 -1.49
C TYR A 30 9.12 -0.50 -0.89
N TYR A 31 9.33 -1.81 -0.67
CA TYR A 31 8.27 -2.66 -0.12
C TYR A 31 7.88 -2.25 1.30
N LYS A 32 8.85 -1.91 2.15
CA LYS A 32 8.57 -1.43 3.51
C LYS A 32 7.78 -0.13 3.49
N ILE A 33 8.15 0.82 2.63
CA ILE A 33 7.45 2.09 2.47
C ILE A 33 6.01 1.87 1.99
N ASN A 34 5.83 1.03 0.96
CA ASN A 34 4.50 0.63 0.49
C ASN A 34 3.62 0.10 1.65
N GLN A 35 4.16 -0.80 2.49
CA GLN A 35 3.40 -1.31 3.64
C GLN A 35 3.10 -0.23 4.69
N SER A 36 4.00 0.72 4.90
CA SER A 36 3.77 1.86 5.80
C SER A 36 2.62 2.74 5.31
N ILE A 37 2.54 3.02 4.00
CA ILE A 37 1.42 3.80 3.41
C ILE A 37 0.08 3.11 3.69
N HIS A 38 -0.02 1.79 3.46
CA HIS A 38 -1.24 1.04 3.75
C HIS A 38 -1.62 1.07 5.23
N ARG A 39 -0.64 0.88 6.12
CA ARG A 39 -0.90 0.92 7.57
C ARG A 39 -1.46 2.29 7.98
N SER A 40 -0.84 3.38 7.54
CA SER A 40 -1.30 4.74 7.86
C SER A 40 -2.72 5.00 7.35
N ILE A 41 -3.07 4.55 6.14
CA ILE A 41 -4.44 4.68 5.62
C ILE A 41 -5.46 3.94 6.49
N VAL A 42 -5.11 2.74 6.98
CA VAL A 42 -5.97 1.97 7.89
C VAL A 42 -6.10 2.66 9.25
N GLU A 43 -5.02 3.25 9.76
CA GLU A 43 -5.02 4.02 11.01
C GLU A 43 -5.98 5.22 10.95
N PHE A 44 -6.18 5.85 9.79
CA PHE A 44 -7.15 6.93 9.61
C PHE A 44 -8.60 6.52 9.92
N SER A 45 -8.92 5.21 9.88
CA SER A 45 -10.24 4.71 10.27
C SER A 45 -10.53 4.95 11.76
N LYS A 46 -9.48 5.07 12.58
CA LYS A 46 -9.53 5.11 14.05
C LYS A 46 -10.29 3.91 14.65
N ASN A 47 -10.33 2.79 13.91
CA ASN A 47 -10.97 1.56 14.31
C ASN A 47 -9.90 0.53 14.70
N GLY A 48 -9.72 0.34 16.02
CA GLY A 48 -8.68 -0.55 16.55
C GLY A 48 -8.80 -2.01 16.09
N GLU A 49 -10.01 -2.50 15.81
CA GLU A 49 -10.19 -3.88 15.31
C GLU A 49 -9.75 -4.01 13.85
N LEU A 50 -10.05 -3.02 13.02
CA LEU A 50 -9.60 -2.98 11.63
C LEU A 50 -8.07 -2.91 11.53
N ILE A 51 -7.44 -2.07 12.38
CA ILE A 51 -5.99 -1.94 12.45
C ILE A 51 -5.34 -3.28 12.81
N ARG A 52 -5.78 -3.93 13.90
CA ARG A 52 -5.26 -5.24 14.32
C ARG A 52 -5.44 -6.33 13.26
N SER A 53 -6.61 -6.36 12.62
CA SER A 53 -6.90 -7.31 11.55
C SER A 53 -5.98 -7.12 10.35
N HIS A 54 -5.76 -5.87 9.96
CA HIS A 54 -4.82 -5.52 8.89
C HIS A 54 -3.40 -5.94 9.24
N GLU A 55 -2.89 -5.64 10.44
CA GLU A 55 -1.53 -6.03 10.87
C GLU A 55 -1.32 -7.55 10.83
N ARG A 56 -2.31 -8.32 11.27
CA ARG A 56 -2.26 -9.80 11.25
C ARG A 56 -2.19 -10.34 9.83
N LEU A 57 -3.00 -9.80 8.92
CA LEU A 57 -2.98 -10.18 7.51
C LEU A 57 -1.66 -9.79 6.85
N ASN A 58 -1.17 -8.59 7.11
CA ASN A 58 0.06 -8.09 6.53
C ASN A 58 1.29 -8.90 6.98
N SER A 59 1.33 -9.33 8.24
CA SER A 59 2.41 -10.19 8.74
C SER A 59 2.46 -11.54 8.02
N ARG A 60 1.30 -12.11 7.67
CA ARG A 60 1.22 -13.36 6.89
C ARG A 60 1.65 -13.15 5.45
N LEU A 61 1.17 -12.06 4.82
CA LEU A 61 1.51 -11.69 3.45
C LEU A 61 3.00 -11.33 3.30
N TYR A 62 3.61 -10.70 4.30
CA TYR A 62 5.04 -10.37 4.30
C TYR A 62 5.90 -11.61 4.06
N ARG A 63 5.61 -12.70 4.78
CA ARG A 63 6.34 -13.97 4.64
C ARG A 63 6.19 -14.56 3.23
N ILE A 64 4.98 -14.53 2.68
CA ILE A 64 4.70 -15.05 1.33
C ILE A 64 5.39 -14.19 0.26
N ARG A 65 5.24 -12.86 0.34
CA ARG A 65 5.82 -11.92 -0.62
C ARG A 65 7.35 -11.89 -0.55
N PHE A 66 7.96 -12.04 0.62
CA PHE A 66 9.41 -12.17 0.74
C PHE A 66 9.94 -13.40 0.00
N LEU A 67 9.20 -14.52 0.07
CA LEU A 67 9.55 -15.75 -0.65
C LEU A 67 9.24 -15.66 -2.16
N SER A 68 8.24 -14.89 -2.57
CA SER A 68 7.79 -14.78 -3.97
C SER A 68 8.36 -13.62 -4.78
N ASN A 69 8.85 -12.54 -4.14
CA ASN A 69 9.32 -11.31 -4.79
C ASN A 69 10.57 -11.47 -5.68
N ARG A 70 11.10 -12.68 -5.83
CA ARG A 70 12.19 -12.97 -6.77
C ARG A 70 11.77 -12.90 -8.25
N ARG A 71 10.50 -12.64 -8.60
CA ARG A 71 9.98 -12.88 -9.97
C ARG A 71 9.12 -11.79 -10.66
N THR A 72 8.86 -10.60 -10.11
CA THR A 72 7.87 -9.69 -10.77
C THR A 72 8.28 -8.22 -10.91
N ASP A 73 8.14 -7.68 -12.13
CA ASP A 73 8.42 -6.30 -12.56
C ASP A 73 7.27 -5.28 -12.31
N ARG A 74 6.34 -5.56 -11.39
CA ARG A 74 5.08 -4.80 -11.27
C ARG A 74 5.09 -3.59 -10.32
N TRP A 75 6.20 -3.34 -9.64
CA TRP A 75 6.41 -2.18 -8.77
C TRP A 75 6.27 -0.81 -9.47
N HIS A 76 6.48 -0.72 -10.78
CA HIS A 76 6.24 0.52 -11.54
C HIS A 76 4.77 0.95 -11.48
N THR A 77 3.84 0.04 -11.80
CA THR A 77 2.38 0.31 -11.77
C THR A 77 1.90 0.72 -10.37
N ALA A 78 2.49 0.12 -9.32
CA ALA A 78 2.08 0.43 -7.96
C ALA A 78 2.41 1.89 -7.58
N ILE A 79 3.50 2.48 -8.08
CA ILE A 79 3.83 3.88 -7.80
C ILE A 79 2.73 4.82 -8.30
N GLU A 80 2.29 4.64 -9.53
CA GLU A 80 1.21 5.45 -10.11
C GLU A 80 -0.11 5.30 -9.33
N GLU A 81 -0.40 4.08 -8.85
CA GLU A 81 -1.55 3.81 -7.98
C GLU A 81 -1.41 4.54 -6.63
N HIS A 82 -0.21 4.61 -6.04
CA HIS A 82 0.04 5.35 -4.81
C HIS A 82 -0.07 6.87 -4.98
N ASP A 83 0.38 7.42 -6.11
CA ASP A 83 0.14 8.83 -6.43
C ASP A 83 -1.37 9.13 -6.56
N ALA A 84 -2.13 8.21 -7.17
CA ALA A 84 -3.58 8.33 -7.25
C ALA A 84 -4.26 8.24 -5.87
N ILE A 85 -3.76 7.39 -4.97
CA ILE A 85 -4.24 7.31 -3.59
C ILE A 85 -4.01 8.63 -2.86
N LEU A 86 -2.80 9.20 -2.94
CA LEU A 86 -2.48 10.49 -2.34
C LEU A 86 -3.39 11.60 -2.85
N ARG A 87 -3.57 11.71 -4.18
CA ARG A 87 -4.48 12.72 -4.77
C ARG A 87 -5.91 12.61 -4.23
N ASN A 88 -6.45 11.40 -4.10
CA ASN A 88 -7.80 11.19 -3.57
C ASN A 88 -7.89 11.50 -2.07
N LEU A 89 -6.81 11.26 -1.30
CA LEU A 89 -6.72 11.68 0.10
C LEU A 89 -6.75 13.21 0.21
N GLU A 90 -5.93 13.93 -0.56
CA GLU A 90 -5.87 15.40 -0.55
C GLU A 90 -7.21 16.04 -0.91
N GLN A 91 -7.88 15.50 -1.93
CA GLN A 91 -9.19 15.96 -2.38
C GLN A 91 -10.34 15.50 -1.49
N ARG A 92 -10.07 14.69 -0.46
CA ARG A 92 -11.05 14.07 0.45
C ARG A 92 -12.13 13.23 -0.26
N GLU A 93 -11.79 12.66 -1.41
CA GLU A 93 -12.66 11.89 -2.30
C GLU A 93 -12.84 10.44 -1.80
N GLY A 94 -13.48 10.28 -0.64
CA GLY A 94 -13.52 9.00 0.08
C GLY A 94 -14.12 7.82 -0.71
N LEU A 95 -15.11 8.06 -1.58
CA LEU A 95 -15.70 7.02 -2.43
C LEU A 95 -14.74 6.53 -3.51
N LYS A 96 -14.08 7.46 -4.21
CA LYS A 96 -13.06 7.15 -5.23
C LYS A 96 -11.86 6.45 -4.60
N LEU A 97 -11.41 6.93 -3.43
CA LEU A 97 -10.35 6.29 -2.65
C LEU A 97 -10.71 4.84 -2.29
N ASN A 98 -11.94 4.56 -1.85
CA ASN A 98 -12.36 3.20 -1.51
C ASN A 98 -12.30 2.27 -2.72
N LYS A 99 -12.79 2.73 -3.89
CA LYS A 99 -12.74 1.95 -5.13
C LYS A 99 -11.29 1.65 -5.53
N LEU A 100 -10.44 2.68 -5.56
CA LEU A 100 -9.03 2.57 -5.93
C LEU A 100 -8.26 1.60 -5.02
N LEU A 101 -8.47 1.68 -3.70
CA LEU A 101 -7.82 0.77 -2.74
C LEU A 101 -8.24 -0.69 -2.94
N ARG A 102 -9.50 -0.95 -3.30
CA ARG A 102 -9.97 -2.32 -3.60
C ARG A 102 -9.31 -2.89 -4.84
N GLU A 103 -9.19 -2.08 -5.91
CA GLU A 103 -8.53 -2.47 -7.15
C GLU A 103 -7.03 -2.77 -6.90
N HIS A 104 -6.33 -1.87 -6.22
CA HIS A 104 -4.92 -2.03 -5.85
C HIS A 104 -4.67 -3.30 -5.01
N LEU A 105 -5.50 -3.57 -3.99
CA LEU A 105 -5.38 -4.78 -3.18
C LEU A 105 -5.72 -6.05 -3.97
N GLY A 106 -6.71 -5.99 -4.86
CA GLY A 106 -7.11 -7.09 -5.74
C GLY A 106 -5.95 -7.56 -6.62
N HIS A 107 -5.17 -6.63 -7.18
CA HIS A 107 -3.96 -6.95 -7.94
C HIS A 107 -2.91 -7.71 -7.14
N THR A 108 -2.88 -7.53 -5.82
CA THR A 108 -1.98 -8.29 -4.96
C THR A 108 -2.51 -9.67 -4.62
N TRP A 109 -3.84 -9.81 -4.46
CA TRP A 109 -4.47 -11.10 -4.16
C TRP A 109 -4.35 -12.09 -5.32
N THR A 110 -4.54 -11.64 -6.56
CA THR A 110 -4.36 -12.48 -7.75
C THR A 110 -2.95 -13.10 -7.79
N LYS A 111 -1.91 -12.33 -7.47
CA LYS A 111 -0.52 -12.84 -7.41
C LYS A 111 -0.31 -13.89 -6.33
N VAL A 112 -0.88 -13.69 -5.13
CA VAL A 112 -0.75 -14.66 -4.04
C VAL A 112 -1.43 -15.97 -4.46
N LYS A 113 -2.60 -15.90 -5.10
CA LYS A 113 -3.30 -17.07 -5.61
C LYS A 113 -2.47 -17.82 -6.66
N ASP A 114 -1.91 -17.11 -7.64
CA ASP A 114 -1.09 -17.72 -8.70
C ASP A 114 0.11 -18.49 -8.14
N LEU A 115 0.71 -18.03 -7.03
CA LEU A 115 1.81 -18.72 -6.35
C LEU A 115 1.41 -20.01 -5.63
N TYR A 116 0.15 -20.14 -5.25
CA TYR A 116 -0.39 -21.36 -4.62
C TYR A 116 -0.92 -22.37 -5.65
N ASP A 117 -1.34 -21.89 -6.81
CA ASP A 117 -1.87 -22.71 -7.91
C ASP A 117 -0.77 -23.15 -8.92
N SER A 118 0.52 -22.89 -8.62
CA SER A 118 1.70 -23.25 -9.44
C SER A 118 2.46 -24.48 -8.93
#